data_AF-A0A9E5M7M6-F1
#
_entry.id   AF-A0A9E5M7M6-F1
#
_cell.length_a   1.000
_cell.length_b   1.000
_cell.length_c   1.000
_cell.angle_alpha   90.00
_cell.angle_beta   90.00
_cell.angle_gamma   90.00
#
_symmetry.space_group_name_H-M   'P 1'
#
loop_
_entity.id
_entity.type
_entity.pdbx_description
1 polymer ?
#
loop_
_entity_poly.entity_id
_entity_poly.type
_entity_poly.pdbx_seq_one_letter_code
_entity_poly.pdbx_strand_id
1 'polypeptide(L)'
;MKKGGQAPKGAERLKKHKYIFVVGGVMSGVGKGIATSSIGTLLHAKGFDVNLAKVDPYLNVDAGTMNPTEHGEVFVLNSGLETDQDMGNYERFLNRDLTHEDYMTSGMVYKHVIEKERALGYKGRCVEAIPDIRDEIVGRYEHAAKTEKSEITVVEIGGTVGDYQNIMFIEAARVLKIRHPEDVIFVMVSYLPIPAKIGEMKSR
;
A
#
# COMPACT_ATOMS: atom_id res chain seq x y z
N MET A 1 -1.91 -4.44 57.23
CA MET A 1 -1.38 -5.26 56.11
C MET A 1 -2.28 -5.09 54.89
N LYS A 2 -1.87 -4.25 53.93
CA LYS A 2 -2.57 -4.09 52.64
C LYS A 2 -2.12 -5.23 51.73
N LYS A 3 -3.03 -6.12 51.32
CA LYS A 3 -2.76 -7.13 50.30
C LYS A 3 -2.56 -6.42 48.96
N GLY A 4 -1.35 -6.48 48.42
CA GLY A 4 -1.04 -6.03 47.07
C GLY A 4 -1.76 -6.93 46.06
N GLY A 5 -2.68 -6.35 45.29
CA GLY A 5 -3.23 -6.99 44.10
C GLY A 5 -2.15 -7.02 43.03
N GLN A 6 -1.68 -8.22 42.70
CA GLN A 6 -0.88 -8.46 41.50
C GLN A 6 -1.73 -8.11 40.27
N ALA A 7 -1.18 -7.26 39.40
CA ALA A 7 -1.75 -7.03 38.07
C ALA A 7 -1.82 -8.35 37.29
N PRO A 8 -2.90 -8.62 36.54
CA PRO A 8 -3.03 -9.85 35.78
C PRO A 8 -1.91 -9.96 34.75
N LYS A 9 -1.15 -11.07 34.84
CA LYS A 9 -0.19 -11.51 33.83
C LYS A 9 -0.95 -11.93 32.57
N GLY A 10 -0.52 -11.42 31.42
CA GLY A 10 -0.82 -12.03 30.12
C GLY A 10 -2.03 -11.45 29.37
N ALA A 11 -2.12 -10.13 29.21
CA ALA A 11 -2.70 -9.61 27.97
C ALA A 11 -1.56 -9.55 26.96
N GLU A 12 -1.48 -10.56 26.09
CA GLU A 12 -0.60 -10.52 24.93
C GLU A 12 -0.90 -9.23 24.18
N ARG A 13 0.02 -8.27 24.26
CA ARG A 13 -0.14 -6.97 23.61
C ARG A 13 -0.18 -7.29 22.12
N LEU A 14 -1.36 -7.19 21.49
CA LEU A 14 -1.51 -7.32 20.03
C LEU A 14 -0.32 -6.62 19.39
N LYS A 15 0.49 -7.40 18.67
CA LYS A 15 1.72 -6.91 18.04
C LYS A 15 1.29 -5.75 17.14
N LYS A 16 1.71 -4.52 17.48
CA LYS A 16 1.32 -3.34 16.71
C LYS A 16 1.95 -3.44 15.33
N HIS A 17 1.12 -3.60 14.31
CA HIS A 17 1.57 -3.64 12.92
C HIS A 17 2.06 -2.27 12.48
N LYS A 18 3.11 -2.23 11.64
CA LYS A 18 3.75 -0.99 11.18
C LYS A 18 3.59 -0.83 9.67
N TYR A 19 3.42 0.41 9.22
CA TYR A 19 3.31 0.73 7.79
C TYR A 19 4.41 1.66 7.33
N ILE A 20 4.98 1.36 6.17
CA ILE A 20 5.87 2.25 5.42
C ILE A 20 5.20 2.55 4.09
N PHE A 21 4.71 3.78 3.90
CA PHE A 21 4.12 4.20 2.63
C PHE A 21 5.19 4.82 1.74
N VAL A 22 5.45 4.19 0.59
CA VAL A 22 6.38 4.68 -0.43
C VAL A 22 5.59 5.44 -1.50
N VAL A 23 5.90 6.72 -1.67
CA VAL A 23 5.24 7.64 -2.60
C VAL A 23 6.25 8.29 -3.54
N GLY A 24 5.81 8.71 -4.72
CA GLY A 24 6.69 9.29 -5.75
C GLY A 24 6.44 10.77 -5.95
N GLY A 25 7.50 11.55 -6.04
CA GLY A 25 7.47 12.98 -6.38
C GLY A 25 8.02 13.24 -7.78
N VAL A 26 7.71 14.42 -8.31
CA VAL A 26 8.22 14.98 -9.58
C VAL A 26 7.71 14.26 -10.84
N MET A 27 7.92 12.95 -10.98
CA MET A 27 7.52 12.19 -12.15
C MET A 27 7.22 10.72 -11.83
N SER A 28 6.41 10.08 -12.67
CA SER A 28 6.25 8.62 -12.67
C SER A 28 7.55 7.93 -13.10
N GLY A 29 7.73 6.66 -12.69
CA GLY A 29 8.93 5.88 -13.08
C GLY A 29 10.22 6.23 -12.34
N VAL A 30 10.18 7.03 -11.27
CA VAL A 30 11.37 7.42 -10.48
C VAL A 30 12.07 6.27 -9.71
N GLY A 31 11.56 5.03 -9.82
CA GLY A 31 12.14 3.87 -9.15
C GLY A 31 11.51 3.52 -7.80
N LYS A 32 10.21 3.83 -7.61
CA LYS A 32 9.46 3.46 -6.40
C LYS A 32 9.50 1.94 -6.15
N GLY A 33 9.19 1.11 -7.15
CA GLY A 33 9.17 -0.36 -7.03
C GLY A 33 10.48 -0.93 -6.50
N ILE A 34 11.62 -0.46 -7.01
CA ILE A 34 12.94 -0.89 -6.53
C ILE A 34 13.22 -0.41 -5.10
N ALA A 35 12.84 0.81 -4.75
CA ALA A 35 12.98 1.33 -3.39
C ALA A 35 12.12 0.53 -2.40
N THR A 36 10.85 0.29 -2.74
CA THR A 36 9.90 -0.55 -1.99
C THR A 36 10.47 -1.95 -1.75
N SER A 37 10.89 -2.61 -2.82
CA SER A 37 11.49 -3.95 -2.76
C SER A 37 12.74 -4.01 -1.89
N SER A 38 13.62 -3.03 -2.03
CA SER A 38 14.88 -2.95 -1.28
C SER A 38 14.65 -2.72 0.21
N ILE A 39 13.72 -1.82 0.57
CA ILE A 39 13.33 -1.58 1.96
C ILE A 39 12.78 -2.87 2.57
N GLY A 40 11.85 -3.54 1.88
CA GLY A 40 11.27 -4.79 2.35
C GLY A 40 12.31 -5.89 2.56
N THR A 41 13.22 -6.05 1.60
CA THR A 41 14.30 -7.07 1.65
C THR A 41 15.25 -6.82 2.83
N LEU A 42 15.63 -5.57 3.07
CA LEU A 42 16.50 -5.22 4.20
C LEU A 42 15.83 -5.50 5.54
N LEU A 43 14.54 -5.20 5.67
CA LEU A 43 13.76 -5.50 6.88
C LEU A 43 13.60 -7.01 7.08
N HIS A 44 13.30 -7.75 6.01
CA HIS A 44 13.22 -9.21 6.05
C HIS A 44 14.57 -9.83 6.46
N ALA A 45 15.68 -9.35 5.91
CA ALA A 45 17.03 -9.78 6.28
C ALA A 45 17.40 -9.46 7.74
N LYS A 46 16.69 -8.52 8.39
CA LYS A 46 16.81 -8.23 9.83
C LYS A 46 15.93 -9.12 10.71
N GLY A 47 15.17 -10.04 10.13
CA GLY A 47 14.35 -11.02 10.84
C GLY A 47 12.93 -10.53 11.17
N PHE A 48 12.44 -9.49 10.49
CA PHE A 48 11.03 -9.08 10.60
C PHE A 48 10.16 -9.84 9.61
N ASP A 49 8.93 -10.15 10.00
CA ASP A 49 7.90 -10.61 9.06
C ASP A 49 7.42 -9.41 8.23
N VAL A 50 7.74 -9.38 6.94
CA VAL A 50 7.49 -8.22 6.06
C VAL A 50 6.51 -8.57 4.96
N ASN A 51 5.55 -7.67 4.73
CA ASN A 51 4.70 -7.66 3.57
C ASN A 51 5.06 -6.52 2.61
N LEU A 52 4.98 -6.77 1.30
CA LEU A 52 5.07 -5.75 0.26
C LEU A 52 3.72 -5.69 -0.44
N ALA A 53 3.14 -4.49 -0.54
CA ALA A 53 1.88 -4.28 -1.23
C ALA A 53 1.99 -3.17 -2.28
N LYS A 54 1.24 -3.32 -3.38
CA LYS A 54 1.15 -2.32 -4.45
C LYS A 54 -0.27 -1.78 -4.56
N VAL A 55 -0.36 -0.47 -4.67
CA VAL A 55 -1.59 0.25 -4.97
C VAL A 55 -1.46 0.93 -6.32
N ASP A 56 -2.45 0.73 -7.18
CA ASP A 56 -2.55 1.36 -8.49
C ASP A 56 -3.78 2.25 -8.61
N PRO A 57 -3.61 3.55 -8.93
CA PRO A 57 -4.74 4.48 -8.90
C PRO A 57 -5.65 4.41 -10.15
N TYR A 58 -5.44 3.46 -11.06
CA TYR A 58 -6.30 3.29 -12.23
C TYR A 58 -7.61 2.54 -11.92
N LEU A 59 -8.60 2.73 -12.81
CA LEU A 59 -9.96 2.21 -12.64
C LEU A 59 -10.16 0.78 -13.16
N ASN A 60 -9.19 0.21 -13.88
CA ASN A 60 -9.20 -1.20 -14.21
C ASN A 60 -9.22 -2.01 -12.91
N VAL A 61 -10.07 -3.04 -12.84
CA VAL A 61 -10.18 -3.90 -11.66
C VAL A 61 -8.88 -4.68 -11.49
N ASP A 62 -8.35 -5.21 -12.58
CA ASP A 62 -7.07 -5.93 -12.66
C ASP A 62 -6.25 -5.34 -13.83
N ALA A 63 -5.02 -5.86 -14.02
CA ALA A 63 -4.18 -5.43 -15.13
C ALA A 63 -4.50 -6.12 -16.47
N GLY A 64 -5.31 -7.18 -16.49
CA GLY A 64 -5.50 -8.05 -17.66
C GLY A 64 -6.18 -7.38 -18.86
N THR A 65 -6.92 -6.29 -18.62
CA THR A 65 -7.60 -5.53 -19.67
C THR A 65 -6.75 -4.41 -20.28
N MET A 66 -5.55 -4.16 -19.75
CA MET A 66 -4.66 -3.12 -20.26
C MET A 66 -3.81 -3.62 -21.43
N ASN A 67 -3.46 -2.72 -22.36
CA ASN A 67 -2.55 -3.04 -23.45
C ASN A 67 -1.11 -3.19 -22.92
N PRO A 68 -0.47 -4.38 -23.01
CA PRO A 68 0.85 -4.58 -22.42
C PRO A 68 1.96 -3.74 -23.07
N THR A 69 1.80 -3.34 -24.34
CA THR A 69 2.81 -2.51 -25.01
C THR A 69 2.82 -1.06 -24.52
N GLU A 70 1.71 -0.61 -23.93
CA GLU A 70 1.55 0.77 -23.45
C GLU A 70 1.75 0.88 -21.94
N HIS A 71 1.32 -0.13 -21.19
CA HIS A 71 1.26 -0.10 -19.72
C HIS A 71 2.26 -1.04 -19.04
N GLY A 72 3.02 -1.82 -19.82
CA GLY A 72 3.96 -2.81 -19.30
C GLY A 72 3.35 -4.20 -19.21
N GLU A 73 4.18 -5.18 -18.86
CA GLU A 73 3.77 -6.57 -18.76
C GLU A 73 2.79 -6.79 -17.60
N VAL A 74 1.87 -7.74 -17.78
CA VAL A 74 0.96 -8.19 -16.73
C VAL A 74 1.64 -9.32 -15.96
N PHE A 75 1.70 -9.20 -14.63
CA PHE A 75 2.20 -10.24 -13.75
C PHE A 75 1.03 -11.03 -13.15
N VAL A 76 1.09 -12.36 -13.23
CA VAL A 76 0.03 -13.24 -12.72
C VAL A 76 0.48 -13.87 -11.41
N LEU A 77 -0.23 -13.59 -10.31
CA LEU A 77 0.04 -14.22 -9.01
C LEU A 77 -0.37 -15.70 -9.01
N ASN A 78 0.10 -16.47 -8.03
CA ASN A 78 -0.33 -17.87 -7.84
C ASN A 78 -1.85 -18.03 -7.62
N SER A 79 -2.54 -16.97 -7.17
CA SER A 79 -4.00 -16.93 -7.06
C SER A 79 -4.72 -16.84 -8.41
N GLY A 80 -4.00 -16.56 -9.50
CA GLY A 80 -4.55 -16.25 -10.82
C GLY A 80 -4.90 -14.78 -11.01
N LEU A 81 -4.65 -13.91 -10.02
CA LEU A 81 -4.89 -12.47 -10.16
C LEU A 81 -3.87 -11.84 -11.13
N GLU A 82 -4.38 -11.10 -12.11
CA GLU A 82 -3.61 -10.31 -13.06
C GLU A 82 -3.26 -8.93 -12.49
N THR A 83 -1.97 -8.66 -12.31
CA THR A 83 -1.43 -7.50 -11.57
C THR A 83 -0.39 -6.74 -12.38
N ASP A 84 0.01 -5.58 -11.86
CA ASP A 84 1.14 -4.82 -12.39
C ASP A 84 2.47 -5.59 -12.22
N GLN A 85 3.41 -5.40 -13.16
CA GLN A 85 4.73 -6.03 -13.16
C GLN A 85 5.54 -5.83 -11.86
N ASP A 86 5.30 -4.76 -11.10
CA ASP A 86 5.97 -4.50 -9.82
C ASP A 86 5.77 -5.64 -8.82
N MET A 87 4.62 -6.34 -8.87
CA MET A 87 4.36 -7.49 -8.00
C MET A 87 5.40 -8.61 -8.22
N GLY A 88 5.81 -8.83 -9.46
CA GLY A 88 6.87 -9.80 -9.77
C GLY A 88 8.24 -9.36 -9.26
N ASN A 89 8.52 -8.06 -9.19
CA ASN A 89 9.74 -7.57 -8.54
C ASN A 89 9.71 -7.88 -7.05
N TYR A 90 8.57 -7.69 -6.39
CA TYR A 90 8.43 -7.91 -4.96
C TYR A 90 8.63 -9.38 -4.58
N GLU A 91 8.03 -10.30 -5.33
CA GLU A 91 8.22 -11.73 -5.12
C GLU A 91 9.68 -12.14 -5.27
N ARG A 92 10.38 -11.62 -6.29
CA ARG A 92 11.80 -11.92 -6.53
C ARG A 92 12.71 -11.39 -5.42
N PHE A 93 12.43 -10.19 -4.91
CA PHE A 93 13.24 -9.56 -3.86
C PHE A 93 13.02 -10.21 -2.49
N LEU A 94 11.76 -10.51 -2.14
CA LEU A 94 11.44 -11.18 -0.89
C LEU A 94 11.65 -12.71 -0.94
N ASN A 95 11.76 -13.28 -2.14
CA ASN A 95 11.79 -14.73 -2.36
C ASN A 95 10.59 -15.44 -1.70
N ARG A 96 9.39 -14.88 -1.91
CA ARG A 96 8.11 -15.43 -1.46
C ARG A 96 7.01 -15.06 -2.44
N ASP A 97 5.96 -15.88 -2.48
CA ASP A 97 4.76 -15.58 -3.26
C ASP A 97 3.93 -14.50 -2.55
N LEU A 98 3.38 -13.56 -3.31
CA LEU A 98 2.42 -12.57 -2.83
C LEU A 98 0.98 -13.05 -3.04
N THR A 99 0.05 -12.51 -2.26
CA THR A 99 -1.36 -12.89 -2.31
C THR A 99 -2.21 -11.80 -2.96
N HIS A 100 -3.48 -12.14 -3.23
CA HIS A 100 -4.46 -11.18 -3.75
C HIS A 100 -4.58 -9.91 -2.88
N GLU A 101 -4.37 -10.03 -1.56
CA GLU A 101 -4.50 -8.92 -0.64
C GLU A 101 -3.36 -7.89 -0.74
N ASP A 102 -2.25 -8.28 -1.36
CA ASP A 102 -1.07 -7.43 -1.53
C ASP A 102 -1.20 -6.49 -2.74
N TYR A 103 -2.29 -6.61 -3.51
CA TYR A 103 -2.55 -5.81 -4.69
C TYR A 103 -3.88 -5.09 -4.61
N MET A 104 -3.91 -3.81 -4.99
CA MET A 104 -5.12 -3.00 -4.94
C MET A 104 -5.18 -2.00 -6.07
N THR A 105 -6.34 -1.86 -6.69
CA THR A 105 -6.61 -0.81 -7.68
C THR A 105 -7.77 0.08 -7.24
N SER A 106 -7.87 1.29 -7.80
CA SER A 106 -9.11 2.08 -7.64
C SER A 106 -10.30 1.30 -8.18
N GLY A 107 -10.15 0.60 -9.29
CA GLY A 107 -11.20 -0.25 -9.87
C GLY A 107 -11.78 -1.26 -8.87
N MET A 108 -10.93 -2.02 -8.17
CA MET A 108 -11.35 -2.98 -7.14
C MET A 108 -12.11 -2.32 -5.99
N VAL A 109 -11.59 -1.19 -5.50
CA VAL A 109 -12.17 -0.49 -4.36
C VAL A 109 -13.56 0.05 -4.72
N TYR A 110 -13.66 0.76 -5.83
CA TYR A 110 -14.92 1.36 -6.27
C TYR A 110 -15.95 0.28 -6.60
N LYS A 111 -15.54 -0.78 -7.31
CA LYS A 111 -16.42 -1.92 -7.61
C LYS A 111 -17.01 -2.52 -6.32
N HIS A 112 -16.16 -2.81 -5.34
CA HIS A 112 -16.62 -3.39 -4.07
C HIS A 112 -17.60 -2.48 -3.32
N VAL A 113 -17.29 -1.18 -3.20
CA VAL A 113 -18.16 -0.24 -2.50
C VAL A 113 -19.51 -0.10 -3.19
N ILE A 114 -19.52 0.00 -4.52
CA ILE A 114 -20.75 0.09 -5.31
C ILE A 114 -21.58 -1.20 -5.19
N GLU A 115 -20.95 -2.37 -5.31
CA GLU A 115 -21.65 -3.66 -5.15
C GLU A 115 -22.26 -3.82 -3.75
N LYS A 116 -21.51 -3.47 -2.71
CA LYS A 116 -21.97 -3.47 -1.32
C LYS A 116 -23.14 -2.51 -1.10
N GLU A 117 -23.10 -1.36 -1.75
CA GLU A 117 -24.18 -0.38 -1.71
C GLU A 117 -25.45 -0.91 -2.40
N ARG A 118 -25.34 -1.48 -3.60
CA ARG A 118 -26.46 -2.12 -4.31
C ARG A 118 -27.06 -3.31 -3.54
N ALA A 119 -26.24 -4.00 -2.74
CA ALA A 119 -26.69 -5.06 -1.84
C ALA A 119 -27.29 -4.56 -0.50
N LEU A 120 -27.58 -3.26 -0.37
CA LEU A 120 -28.08 -2.61 0.85
C LEU A 120 -27.14 -2.74 2.06
N GLY A 121 -25.85 -2.99 1.84
CA GLY A 121 -24.84 -3.13 2.90
C GLY A 121 -24.63 -1.88 3.75
N TYR A 122 -24.99 -0.70 3.21
CA TYR A 122 -24.97 0.59 3.92
C TYR A 122 -26.34 0.96 4.51
N LYS A 123 -27.34 0.07 4.49
CA LYS A 123 -28.67 0.29 5.12
C LYS A 123 -29.40 1.53 4.57
N GLY A 124 -29.23 1.82 3.29
CA GLY A 124 -29.93 2.90 2.59
C GLY A 124 -29.41 4.32 2.86
N ARG A 125 -28.30 4.49 3.60
CA ARG A 125 -27.66 5.82 3.73
C ARG A 125 -26.91 6.20 2.44
N CYS A 126 -26.68 7.50 2.26
CA CYS A 126 -25.79 8.00 1.22
C CYS A 126 -24.38 7.43 1.39
N VAL A 127 -23.78 7.00 0.27
CA VAL A 127 -22.41 6.50 0.21
C VAL A 127 -21.53 7.54 -0.46
N GLU A 128 -20.42 7.88 0.17
CA GLU A 128 -19.56 9.00 -0.21
C GLU A 128 -18.10 8.57 -0.37
N ALA A 129 -17.30 9.33 -1.12
CA ALA A 129 -15.87 9.02 -1.25
C ALA A 129 -15.15 9.04 0.11
N ILE A 130 -15.50 10.00 0.96
CA ILE A 130 -15.11 10.04 2.37
C ILE A 130 -16.41 10.04 3.18
N PRO A 131 -16.64 9.05 4.06
CA PRO A 131 -15.68 8.06 4.53
C PRO A 131 -15.55 6.79 3.69
N ASP A 132 -16.50 6.43 2.83
CA ASP A 132 -16.69 5.03 2.44
C ASP A 132 -15.57 4.44 1.58
N ILE A 133 -15.13 5.14 0.54
CA ILE A 133 -14.00 4.70 -0.29
C ILE A 133 -12.70 4.74 0.53
N ARG A 134 -12.48 5.81 1.30
CA ARG A 134 -11.29 5.97 2.16
C ARG A 134 -11.17 4.84 3.19
N ASP A 135 -12.23 4.58 3.96
CA ASP A 135 -12.21 3.58 5.01
C ASP A 135 -12.19 2.15 4.45
N GLU A 136 -12.74 1.94 3.25
CA GLU A 136 -12.57 0.70 2.52
C GLU A 136 -11.09 0.45 2.14
N ILE A 137 -10.36 1.47 1.68
CA ILE A 137 -8.92 1.38 1.41
C ILE A 137 -8.15 1.05 2.70
N VAL A 138 -8.45 1.75 3.80
CA VAL A 138 -7.84 1.48 5.12
C VAL A 138 -8.10 0.03 5.54
N GLY A 139 -9.34 -0.45 5.38
CA GLY A 139 -9.72 -1.81 5.69
C GLY A 139 -8.93 -2.85 4.90
N ARG A 140 -8.66 -2.60 3.62
CA ARG A 140 -7.80 -3.48 2.81
C ARG A 140 -6.34 -3.50 3.29
N TYR A 141 -5.76 -2.36 3.66
CA TYR A 141 -4.40 -2.34 4.24
C TYR A 141 -4.32 -3.19 5.52
N GLU A 142 -5.28 -3.03 6.42
CA GLU A 142 -5.36 -3.79 7.67
C GLU A 142 -5.63 -5.27 7.42
N HIS A 143 -6.44 -5.60 6.41
CA HIS A 143 -6.74 -6.97 6.05
C HIS A 143 -5.51 -7.68 5.47
N ALA A 144 -4.79 -7.05 4.54
CA ALA A 144 -3.56 -7.58 3.96
C ALA A 144 -2.51 -7.88 5.04
N ALA A 145 -2.26 -6.90 5.93
CA ALA A 145 -1.35 -7.07 7.06
C ALA A 145 -1.70 -8.28 7.95
N LYS A 146 -3.01 -8.48 8.21
CA LYS A 146 -3.50 -9.59 9.04
C LYS A 146 -3.39 -10.94 8.32
N THR A 147 -3.74 -10.99 7.04
CA THR A 147 -3.70 -12.22 6.22
C THR A 147 -2.26 -12.72 6.08
N GLU A 148 -1.33 -11.82 5.80
CA GLU A 148 0.10 -12.11 5.67
C GLU A 148 0.80 -12.32 7.02
N LYS A 149 0.12 -12.05 8.14
CA LYS A 149 0.67 -12.10 9.50
C LYS A 149 1.98 -11.31 9.65
N SER A 150 2.11 -10.23 8.90
CA SER A 150 3.32 -9.42 8.86
C SER A 150 3.41 -8.48 10.07
N GLU A 151 4.63 -8.13 10.46
CA GLU A 151 4.93 -7.08 11.43
C GLU A 151 5.00 -5.70 10.77
N ILE A 152 5.47 -5.67 9.52
CA ILE A 152 5.68 -4.44 8.75
C ILE A 152 5.12 -4.64 7.34
N THR A 153 4.23 -3.77 6.90
CA THR A 153 3.83 -3.68 5.48
C THR A 153 4.46 -2.46 4.84
N VAL A 154 5.21 -2.66 3.76
CA VAL A 154 5.67 -1.57 2.89
C VAL A 154 4.70 -1.47 1.72
N VAL A 155 3.98 -0.35 1.64
CA VAL A 155 2.96 -0.11 0.62
C VAL A 155 3.48 0.91 -0.38
N GLU A 156 3.62 0.50 -1.64
CA GLU A 156 3.83 1.44 -2.72
C GLU A 156 2.50 2.04 -3.19
N ILE A 157 2.41 3.37 -3.17
CA ILE A 157 1.30 4.09 -3.79
C ILE A 157 1.73 4.55 -5.19
N GLY A 158 1.06 4.00 -6.21
CA GLY A 158 1.24 4.34 -7.61
C GLY A 158 0.90 5.80 -7.94
N GLY A 159 1.37 6.23 -9.11
CA GLY A 159 1.26 7.63 -9.55
C GLY A 159 2.28 8.57 -8.91
N THR A 160 2.03 9.87 -9.02
CA THR A 160 2.85 10.95 -8.47
C THR A 160 2.05 11.71 -7.42
N VAL A 161 2.68 12.11 -6.32
CA VAL A 161 2.01 12.96 -5.33
C VAL A 161 1.62 14.29 -5.97
N GLY A 162 0.34 14.65 -5.85
CA GLY A 162 -0.27 15.79 -6.52
C GLY A 162 -1.28 15.38 -7.60
N ASP A 163 -1.21 14.14 -8.09
CA ASP A 163 -2.19 13.61 -9.03
C ASP A 163 -3.53 13.35 -8.32
N TYR A 164 -4.64 13.74 -8.96
CA TYR A 164 -5.97 13.51 -8.37
C TYR A 164 -6.29 12.01 -8.22
N GLN A 165 -5.69 11.16 -9.06
CA GLN A 165 -5.99 9.73 -9.10
C GLN A 165 -5.56 8.99 -7.83
N ASN A 166 -4.47 9.39 -7.17
CA ASN A 166 -3.97 8.71 -5.97
C ASN A 166 -4.37 9.37 -4.64
N ILE A 167 -5.17 10.45 -4.70
CA ILE A 167 -5.54 11.25 -3.52
C ILE A 167 -6.22 10.41 -2.43
N MET A 168 -7.07 9.45 -2.81
CA MET A 168 -7.81 8.61 -1.87
C MET A 168 -6.89 7.64 -1.12
N PHE A 169 -5.85 7.12 -1.76
CA PHE A 169 -4.88 6.23 -1.13
C PHE A 169 -3.94 6.99 -0.18
N ILE A 170 -3.52 8.20 -0.58
CA ILE A 170 -2.74 9.09 0.28
C ILE A 170 -3.57 9.52 1.49
N GLU A 171 -4.85 9.84 1.29
CA GLU A 171 -5.77 10.20 2.39
C GLU A 171 -5.99 9.03 3.35
N ALA A 172 -6.15 7.81 2.85
CA ALA A 172 -6.23 6.60 3.68
C ALA A 172 -4.95 6.39 4.50
N ALA A 173 -3.77 6.51 3.87
CA ALA A 173 -2.48 6.42 4.55
C ALA A 173 -2.30 7.53 5.62
N ARG A 174 -2.73 8.76 5.31
CA ARG A 174 -2.69 9.90 6.23
C ARG A 174 -3.54 9.65 7.47
N VAL A 175 -4.73 9.07 7.28
CA VAL A 175 -5.64 8.72 8.38
C VAL A 175 -5.04 7.63 9.26
N LEU A 176 -4.41 6.61 8.68
CA LEU A 176 -3.64 5.62 9.44
C LEU A 176 -2.52 6.26 10.26
N LYS A 177 -1.77 7.20 9.69
CA LYS A 177 -0.73 7.96 10.42
C LYS A 177 -1.29 8.75 11.60
N ILE A 178 -2.46 9.37 11.45
CA ILE A 178 -3.11 10.11 12.54
C ILE A 178 -3.58 9.16 13.64
N ARG A 179 -4.15 8.01 13.27
CA ARG A 179 -4.59 6.98 14.24
C ARG A 179 -3.40 6.31 14.95
N HIS A 180 -2.28 6.16 14.25
CA HIS A 180 -1.08 5.46 14.74
C HIS A 180 0.23 6.24 14.45
N PRO A 181 0.49 7.35 15.18
CA PRO A 181 1.61 8.24 14.89
C PRO A 181 2.99 7.57 14.94
N GLU A 182 3.19 6.60 15.82
CA GLU A 182 4.48 5.92 16.03
C GLU A 182 4.68 4.68 15.16
N ASP A 183 3.64 4.24 14.43
CA ASP A 183 3.65 2.98 13.69
C ASP A 183 3.56 3.17 12.17
N VAL A 184 3.43 4.41 11.70
CA VAL A 184 3.32 4.74 10.28
C VAL A 184 4.40 5.74 9.88
N ILE A 185 5.11 5.48 8.78
CA ILE A 185 6.05 6.42 8.17
C ILE A 185 5.80 6.56 6.67
N PHE A 186 6.24 7.68 6.11
CA PHE A 186 6.18 7.95 4.67
C PHE A 186 7.61 8.10 4.13
N VAL A 187 7.87 7.46 3.00
CA VAL A 187 9.11 7.57 2.23
C VAL A 187 8.77 8.17 0.88
N MET A 188 9.33 9.34 0.58
CA MET A 188 9.15 10.02 -0.71
C MET A 188 10.36 9.74 -1.59
N VAL A 189 10.13 9.09 -2.73
CA VAL A 189 11.13 8.93 -3.80
C VAL A 189 11.00 10.11 -4.75
N SER A 190 12.07 10.87 -4.93
CA SER A 190 12.08 12.10 -5.74
C SER A 190 13.20 12.07 -6.76
N TYR A 191 13.05 12.83 -7.84
CA TYR A 191 14.06 12.99 -8.89
C TYR A 191 14.80 14.32 -8.73
N LEU A 192 16.13 14.25 -8.71
CA LEU A 192 17.03 15.43 -8.69
C LEU A 192 17.69 15.58 -10.07
N PRO A 193 17.19 16.49 -10.93
CA PRO A 193 17.78 16.67 -12.24
C PRO A 193 19.17 17.30 -12.15
N ILE A 194 20.03 16.94 -13.11
CA ILE A 194 21.34 17.59 -13.34
C ILE A 194 21.27 18.30 -14.69
N PRO A 195 20.98 19.62 -14.73
CA PRO A 195 20.94 20.36 -15.97
C PRO A 195 22.32 20.39 -16.64
N ALA A 196 22.39 19.97 -17.90
CA ALA A 196 23.64 19.85 -18.65
C ALA A 196 24.47 21.15 -18.70
N LYS A 197 23.81 22.31 -18.63
CA LYS A 197 24.48 23.62 -18.65
C LYS A 197 25.16 23.98 -17.32
N ILE A 198 24.70 23.43 -16.20
CA ILE A 198 25.17 23.79 -14.86
C ILE A 198 26.08 22.71 -14.29
N GLY A 199 25.82 21.43 -14.61
CA GLY A 199 26.63 20.31 -14.13
C GLY A 199 26.44 19.96 -12.65
N GLU A 200 25.44 20.56 -11.98
CA GLU A 200 25.13 20.33 -10.57
C GLU A 200 23.72 19.76 -10.39
N MET A 201 23.54 18.90 -9.39
CA MET A 201 22.22 18.46 -8.93
C MET A 201 21.41 19.64 -8.40
N LYS A 202 20.15 19.74 -8.82
CA LYS A 202 19.23 20.76 -8.34
C LYS A 202 18.11 20.15 -7.52
N SER A 203 17.91 20.70 -6.33
CA SER A 203 16.78 20.38 -5.45
C SER A 203 15.50 21.14 -5.83
N ARG A 204 15.59 22.12 -6.74
CA ARG A 204 14.51 22.93 -7.32
C ARG A 204 14.91 23.39 -8.71
#